data_AF-A0A3B0UBR2-F1
#
_entry.id   AF-A0A3B0UBR2-F1
#
_cell.length_a   1.000
_cell.length_b   1.000
_cell.length_c   1.000
_cell.angle_alpha   90.00
_cell.angle_beta   90.00
_cell.angle_gamma   90.00
#
_symmetry.space_group_name_H-M   'P 1'
#
loop_
_entity.id
_entity.type
_entity.pdbx_description
1 polymer ?
#
loop_
_entity_poly.entity_id
_entity_poly.type
_entity_poly.pdbx_seq_one_letter_code
_entity_poly.pdbx_strand_id
1 'polypeptide(L)'
;LNSNISNFLQSPLIVPIFYNFAKKNIKINQLYYTIASENNIDVKTTVGKDAILKISTKTQEFIPLQTISQNKVTLKIQGDYLHSGFFQIKSDNTLIKTIAFNYNREESDLTYINLKKLTINNKNIVILKSIDDFFNEINNQKQINWLFKWFLAFSMLFLLIEMLILKYFNK
;
A
#
# COMPACT_ATOMS: atom_id res chain seq x y z
N LEU A 1 49.84 -8.25 -3.95
CA LEU A 1 50.03 -9.22 -2.84
C LEU A 1 51.47 -9.69 -2.89
N ASN A 2 52.21 -9.59 -1.78
CA ASN A 2 53.61 -9.99 -1.74
C ASN A 2 53.72 -11.49 -1.37
N SER A 3 54.20 -12.30 -2.31
CA SER A 3 54.35 -13.76 -2.14
C SER A 3 55.44 -14.15 -1.16
N ASN A 4 56.39 -13.25 -0.86
CA ASN A 4 57.47 -13.52 0.09
C ASN A 4 57.03 -13.37 1.55
N ILE A 5 55.86 -12.76 1.80
CA ILE A 5 55.37 -12.41 3.15
C ILE A 5 53.99 -13.04 3.42
N SER A 6 53.30 -13.59 2.42
CA SER A 6 51.96 -14.16 2.58
C SER A 6 51.63 -15.26 1.59
N ASN A 7 50.97 -16.32 2.07
CA ASN A 7 50.38 -17.40 1.29
C ASN A 7 48.88 -17.16 0.97
N PHE A 8 48.41 -15.90 1.08
CA PHE A 8 46.99 -15.56 0.87
C PHE A 8 46.45 -16.05 -0.47
N LEU A 9 47.29 -16.09 -1.52
CA LEU A 9 46.92 -16.62 -2.83
C LEU A 9 46.55 -18.11 -2.84
N GLN A 10 47.09 -18.91 -1.92
CA GLN A 10 46.75 -20.33 -1.75
C GLN A 10 45.67 -20.55 -0.67
N SER A 11 45.19 -19.50 -0.02
CA SER A 11 44.18 -19.62 1.02
C SER A 11 42.81 -19.96 0.42
N PRO A 12 42.04 -20.89 1.01
CA PRO A 12 40.65 -21.14 0.62
C PRO A 12 39.75 -19.89 0.72
N LEU A 13 40.17 -18.88 1.47
CA LEU A 13 39.42 -17.64 1.68
C LEU A 13 39.61 -16.61 0.55
N ILE A 14 40.53 -16.83 -0.39
CA ILE A 14 40.80 -15.85 -1.44
C ILE A 14 39.55 -15.56 -2.28
N VAL A 15 38.89 -16.61 -2.76
CA VAL A 15 37.69 -16.50 -3.59
C VAL A 15 36.54 -15.80 -2.86
N PRO A 16 36.10 -16.24 -1.65
CA PRO A 16 34.99 -15.58 -0.96
C PRO A 16 35.32 -14.14 -0.54
N ILE A 17 36.58 -13.81 -0.23
CA ILE A 17 36.97 -12.42 0.09
C ILE A 17 36.88 -11.52 -1.15
N PHE A 18 37.46 -11.93 -2.28
CA PHE A 18 37.36 -11.15 -3.52
C PHE A 18 35.92 -11.05 -4.04
N TYR A 19 35.13 -12.11 -3.90
CA TYR A 19 33.70 -12.09 -4.19
C TYR A 19 32.97 -11.05 -3.33
N ASN A 20 33.24 -11.04 -2.01
CA ASN A 20 32.64 -10.05 -1.10
C ASN A 20 33.09 -8.62 -1.42
N PHE A 21 34.35 -8.42 -1.80
CA PHE A 21 34.83 -7.10 -2.25
C PHE A 21 34.11 -6.67 -3.54
N ALA A 22 34.00 -7.54 -4.54
CA ALA A 22 33.27 -7.24 -5.77
C ALA A 22 31.79 -6.92 -5.46
N LYS A 23 31.12 -7.75 -4.67
CA LYS A 23 29.71 -7.56 -4.28
C LYS A 23 29.48 -6.25 -3.55
N LYS A 24 30.36 -5.84 -2.64
CA LYS A 24 30.25 -4.55 -1.92
C LYS A 24 30.57 -3.34 -2.79
N ASN A 25 31.39 -3.49 -3.82
CA ASN A 25 31.79 -2.41 -4.72
C ASN A 25 30.88 -2.26 -5.94
N ILE A 26 30.04 -3.25 -6.25
CA ILE A 26 28.99 -3.15 -7.26
C ILE A 26 27.92 -2.16 -6.75
N LYS A 27 28.15 -0.88 -7.04
CA LYS A 27 27.13 0.16 -6.93
C LYS A 27 26.29 0.13 -8.19
N ILE A 28 25.21 -0.66 -8.17
CA ILE A 28 24.17 -0.57 -9.19
C ILE A 28 23.62 0.85 -9.15
N ASN A 29 23.60 1.55 -10.29
CA ASN A 29 22.91 2.82 -10.39
C ASN A 29 21.42 2.58 -10.12
N GLN A 30 20.96 2.92 -8.93
CA GLN A 30 19.55 2.87 -8.58
C GLN A 30 18.79 3.88 -9.46
N LEU A 31 17.83 3.38 -10.22
CA LEU A 31 16.96 4.20 -11.08
C LEU A 31 15.99 5.05 -10.26
N TYR A 32 15.61 4.54 -9.08
CA TYR A 32 14.73 5.22 -8.13
C TYR A 32 15.03 4.79 -6.69
N TYR A 33 14.52 5.57 -5.75
CA TYR A 33 14.59 5.36 -4.30
C TYR A 33 13.18 5.26 -3.72
N THR A 34 13.02 4.47 -2.66
CA THR A 34 11.77 4.41 -1.91
C THR A 34 11.76 5.52 -0.85
N ILE A 35 10.66 6.23 -0.67
CA ILE A 35 10.51 7.26 0.36
C ILE A 35 10.47 6.57 1.73
N ALA A 36 11.59 6.59 2.44
CA ALA A 36 11.70 6.23 3.85
C ALA A 36 11.81 7.47 4.76
N SER A 37 11.79 7.26 6.08
CA SER A 37 12.05 8.32 7.08
C SER A 37 13.38 9.03 6.86
N GLU A 38 14.40 8.29 6.41
CA GLU A 38 15.71 8.80 6.05
C GLU A 38 16.26 8.09 4.81
N ASN A 39 16.74 8.86 3.85
CA ASN A 39 17.33 8.37 2.60
C ASN A 39 18.75 8.90 2.44
N ASN A 40 19.70 7.98 2.23
CA ASN A 40 21.10 8.30 1.99
C ASN A 40 21.46 8.05 0.52
N ILE A 41 21.92 9.08 -0.18
CA ILE A 41 22.17 9.05 -1.63
C ILE A 41 23.61 9.46 -1.91
N ASP A 42 24.36 8.57 -2.55
CA ASP A 42 25.70 8.86 -3.04
C ASP A 42 25.65 9.51 -4.44
N VAL A 43 26.19 10.72 -4.55
CA VAL A 43 26.37 11.45 -5.80
C VAL A 43 27.86 11.45 -6.14
N LYS A 44 28.24 10.80 -7.25
CA LYS A 44 29.62 10.83 -7.75
C LYS A 44 29.89 12.20 -8.37
N THR A 45 30.50 13.09 -7.59
CA THR A 45 30.93 14.41 -8.03
C THR A 45 32.11 14.85 -7.16
N THR A 46 33.00 15.64 -7.74
CA THR A 46 34.07 16.34 -7.03
C THR A 46 33.63 17.79 -6.89
N VAL A 47 33.19 18.17 -5.70
CA VAL A 47 32.82 19.56 -5.39
C VAL A 47 33.93 20.18 -4.53
N GLY A 48 34.23 21.45 -4.79
CA GLY A 48 35.15 22.22 -3.95
C GLY A 48 34.61 22.31 -2.51
N LYS A 49 35.49 22.60 -1.53
CA LYS A 49 35.11 22.66 -0.11
C LYS A 49 33.93 23.59 0.19
N ASP A 50 33.71 24.59 -0.66
CA ASP A 50 32.67 25.61 -0.49
C ASP A 50 31.40 25.36 -1.32
N ALA A 51 31.39 24.33 -2.17
CA ALA A 51 30.27 24.05 -3.07
C ALA A 51 29.25 23.11 -2.40
N ILE A 52 27.98 23.53 -2.39
CA ILE A 52 26.89 22.85 -1.72
C ILE A 52 25.93 22.26 -2.76
N LEU A 53 25.54 21.00 -2.56
CA LEU A 53 24.54 20.37 -3.42
C LEU A 53 23.14 20.75 -2.97
N LYS A 54 22.33 21.23 -3.91
CA LYS A 54 20.92 21.56 -3.74
C LYS A 54 20.06 20.49 -4.40
N ILE A 55 18.91 20.23 -3.82
CA ILE A 55 17.86 19.40 -4.42
C ILE A 55 16.72 20.32 -4.83
N SER A 56 16.35 20.26 -6.11
CA SER A 56 15.31 21.09 -6.72
C SER A 56 14.25 20.20 -7.40
N THR A 57 12.99 20.55 -7.20
CA THR A 57 11.83 20.04 -7.94
C THR A 57 11.14 21.20 -8.66
N LYS A 58 9.96 20.95 -9.27
CA LYS A 58 9.14 22.01 -9.85
C LYS A 58 8.56 22.99 -8.81
N THR A 59 8.42 22.55 -7.56
CA THR A 59 7.66 23.28 -6.52
C THR A 59 8.49 23.65 -5.30
N GLN A 60 9.63 22.99 -5.08
CA GLN A 60 10.46 23.20 -3.90
C GLN A 60 11.94 23.08 -4.23
N GLU A 61 12.76 23.78 -3.45
CA GLU A 61 14.22 23.66 -3.45
C GLU A 61 14.71 23.65 -2.01
N PHE A 62 15.64 22.74 -1.69
CA PHE A 62 16.20 22.64 -0.35
C PHE A 62 17.64 22.09 -0.39
N ILE A 63 18.37 22.32 0.70
CA ILE A 63 19.73 21.82 0.90
C ILE A 63 19.66 20.66 1.90
N PRO A 64 19.95 19.42 1.48
CA PRO A 64 20.02 18.28 2.39
C PRO A 64 21.32 18.32 3.23
N LEU A 65 21.35 17.54 4.30
CA LEU A 65 22.59 17.26 5.02
C LEU A 65 23.54 16.52 4.08
N GLN A 66 24.82 16.92 4.05
CA GLN A 66 25.79 16.40 3.09
C GLN A 66 27.13 16.06 3.73
N THR A 67 27.70 14.93 3.33
CA THR A 67 29.06 14.50 3.73
C THR A 67 29.92 14.40 2.49
N ILE A 68 30.96 15.22 2.42
CA ILE A 68 31.88 15.29 1.28
C ILE A 68 32.99 14.24 1.45
N SER A 69 33.25 13.46 0.42
CA SER A 69 34.38 12.53 0.29
C SER A 69 35.15 12.87 -0.99
N GLN A 70 36.35 12.30 -1.16
CA GLN A 70 37.23 12.61 -2.31
C GLN A 70 36.53 12.53 -3.68
N ASN A 71 35.69 11.51 -3.92
CA ASN A 71 35.07 11.26 -5.23
C ASN A 71 33.53 11.21 -5.18
N LYS A 72 32.92 11.62 -4.07
CA LYS A 72 31.47 11.60 -3.91
C LYS A 72 31.00 12.55 -2.81
N VAL A 73 29.74 12.95 -2.91
CA VAL A 73 28.99 13.56 -1.81
C VAL A 73 27.84 12.64 -1.45
N THR A 74 27.71 12.32 -0.16
CA THR A 74 26.56 11.57 0.36
C THR A 74 25.54 12.56 0.91
N LEU A 75 24.33 12.53 0.37
CA LEU A 75 23.20 13.35 0.77
C LEU A 75 22.29 12.57 1.70
N LYS A 76 21.94 13.15 2.85
CA LYS A 76 20.98 12.61 3.81
C LYS A 76 19.71 13.45 3.76
N ILE A 77 18.62 12.82 3.34
CA ILE A 77 17.35 13.47 3.05
C ILE A 77 16.29 12.86 3.96
N GLN A 78 15.58 13.71 4.72
CA GLN A 78 14.46 13.28 5.54
C GLN A 78 13.22 13.06 4.68
N GLY A 79 12.41 12.06 5.05
CA GLY A 79 11.20 11.66 4.31
C GLY A 79 10.17 12.78 4.15
N ASP A 80 10.10 13.71 5.12
CA ASP A 80 9.08 14.78 5.14
C ASP A 80 9.20 15.78 3.98
N TYR A 81 10.40 15.90 3.37
CA TYR A 81 10.64 16.74 2.20
C TYR A 81 10.40 16.01 0.86
N LEU A 82 10.04 14.72 0.91
CA LEU A 82 9.96 13.85 -0.25
C LEU A 82 8.52 13.53 -0.63
N HIS A 83 8.27 13.60 -1.93
CA HIS A 83 7.05 13.15 -2.59
C HIS A 83 7.44 12.29 -3.79
N SER A 84 6.49 11.51 -4.30
CA SER A 84 6.74 10.73 -5.52
C SER A 84 7.07 11.65 -6.70
N GLY A 85 8.18 11.40 -7.39
CA GLY A 85 8.59 12.19 -8.56
C GLY A 85 10.09 12.30 -8.77
N PHE A 86 10.47 13.20 -9.67
CA PHE A 86 11.85 13.47 -10.05
C PHE A 86 12.43 14.67 -9.29
N PHE A 87 13.66 14.51 -8.82
CA PHE A 87 14.42 15.50 -8.08
C PHE A 87 15.75 15.73 -8.78
N GLN A 88 16.09 17.00 -8.97
CA GLN A 88 17.33 17.42 -9.60
C GLN A 88 18.35 17.82 -8.53
N ILE A 89 19.50 17.17 -8.56
CA ILE A 89 20.65 17.52 -7.73
C ILE A 89 21.52 18.48 -8.52
N LYS A 90 21.71 19.68 -7.99
CA LYS A 90 22.44 20.77 -8.62
C LYS A 90 23.58 21.24 -7.73
N SER A 91 24.66 21.72 -8.33
CA SER A 91 25.64 22.58 -7.66
C SER A 91 25.53 23.94 -8.32
N ASP A 92 25.25 24.96 -7.53
CA ASP A 92 24.87 26.29 -8.03
C ASP A 92 23.73 26.18 -9.05
N ASN A 93 24.01 26.48 -10.32
CA ASN A 93 23.04 26.40 -11.42
C ASN A 93 23.28 25.21 -12.38
N THR A 94 24.23 24.32 -12.05
CA THR A 94 24.60 23.18 -12.88
C THR A 94 23.91 21.91 -12.43
N LEU A 95 23.25 21.20 -13.36
CA LEU A 95 22.61 19.92 -13.08
C LEU A 95 23.67 18.81 -13.02
N ILE A 96 23.77 18.13 -11.87
CA ILE A 96 24.70 17.02 -11.67
C ILE A 96 24.01 15.68 -11.93
N LYS A 97 22.83 15.48 -11.34
CA LYS A 97 22.11 14.20 -11.41
C LYS A 97 20.61 14.41 -11.22
N THR A 98 19.81 13.60 -11.90
CA THR A 98 18.39 13.46 -11.61
C THR A 98 18.16 12.13 -10.90
N ILE A 99 17.38 12.13 -9.82
CA ILE A 99 16.97 10.96 -9.07
C ILE A 99 15.45 10.90 -9.00
N ALA A 100 14.89 9.71 -8.86
CA ALA A 100 13.46 9.51 -8.67
C ALA A 100 13.18 8.96 -7.27
N PHE A 101 12.12 9.44 -6.63
CA PHE A 101 11.57 8.88 -5.40
C PHE A 101 10.18 8.32 -5.67
N ASN A 102 9.86 7.18 -5.06
CA ASN A 102 8.56 6.54 -5.11
C ASN A 102 8.13 6.14 -3.70
N TYR A 103 6.82 6.10 -3.44
CA TYR A 103 6.32 5.51 -2.20
C TYR A 103 6.64 4.01 -2.15
N ASN A 104 6.77 3.48 -0.93
CA ASN A 104 6.93 2.05 -0.74
C ASN A 104 5.74 1.32 -1.39
N ARG A 105 6.04 0.26 -2.14
CA ARG A 105 5.05 -0.60 -2.78
C ARG A 105 4.72 -1.83 -1.95
N GLU A 106 5.17 -1.90 -0.69
CA GLU A 106 4.55 -2.81 0.26
C GLU A 106 3.05 -2.56 0.18
N GLU A 107 2.36 -3.60 -0.26
CA GLU A 107 0.93 -3.62 -0.56
C GLU A 107 0.15 -3.05 0.63
N SER A 108 -1.01 -2.46 0.39
CA SER A 108 -1.90 -1.97 1.45
C SER A 108 -1.92 -2.94 2.62
N ASP A 109 -1.50 -2.50 3.80
CA ASP A 109 -1.64 -3.31 5.01
C ASP A 109 -3.10 -3.78 5.09
N LEU A 110 -3.31 -5.09 4.93
CA LEU A 110 -4.63 -5.73 4.91
C LEU A 110 -5.20 -5.83 6.34
N THR A 111 -4.97 -4.82 7.17
CA THR A 111 -5.64 -4.64 8.44
C THR A 111 -7.08 -4.23 8.18
N TYR A 112 -7.90 -5.23 7.82
CA TYR A 112 -9.32 -5.06 7.66
C TYR A 112 -9.95 -4.60 8.98
N ILE A 113 -10.82 -3.60 8.89
CA ILE A 113 -11.61 -3.13 10.02
C ILE A 113 -12.37 -4.32 10.63
N ASN A 114 -12.25 -4.52 11.94
CA ASN A 114 -13.01 -5.55 12.64
C ASN A 114 -14.50 -5.18 12.66
N LEU A 115 -15.24 -5.67 11.66
CA LEU A 115 -16.67 -5.39 11.47
C LEU A 115 -17.50 -5.79 12.69
N LYS A 116 -17.07 -6.75 13.52
CA LYS A 116 -17.78 -7.13 14.77
C LYS A 116 -17.91 -5.96 15.75
N LYS A 117 -17.05 -4.94 15.68
CA LYS A 117 -17.20 -3.73 16.50
C LYS A 117 -18.45 -2.92 16.13
N LEU A 118 -18.90 -2.98 14.88
CA LEU A 118 -20.06 -2.24 14.39
C LEU A 118 -21.38 -2.80 14.94
N THR A 119 -21.43 -4.10 15.24
CA THR A 119 -22.64 -4.76 15.78
C THR A 119 -22.82 -4.57 17.29
N ILE A 120 -21.80 -4.12 18.02
CA ILE A 120 -21.89 -3.92 19.48
C ILE A 120 -22.88 -2.80 19.80
N ASN A 121 -22.86 -1.72 19.02
CA ASN A 121 -23.68 -0.53 19.29
C ASN A 121 -24.91 -0.42 18.38
N ASN A 122 -25.03 -1.25 17.33
CA ASN A 122 -26.08 -1.14 16.33
C ASN A 122 -26.83 -2.45 16.15
N LYS A 123 -28.06 -2.51 16.67
CA LYS A 123 -28.94 -3.69 16.56
C LYS A 123 -29.47 -3.96 15.14
N ASN A 124 -29.39 -2.97 14.25
CA ASN A 124 -29.87 -3.07 12.87
C ASN A 124 -28.78 -3.50 11.88
N ILE A 125 -27.58 -3.80 12.35
CA ILE A 125 -26.48 -4.27 11.49
C ILE A 125 -26.40 -5.78 11.62
N VAL A 126 -26.56 -6.48 10.49
CA VAL A 126 -26.35 -7.93 10.40
C VAL A 126 -25.09 -8.17 9.57
N ILE A 127 -24.12 -8.87 10.16
CA ILE A 127 -22.90 -9.27 9.47
C ILE A 127 -23.09 -10.71 9.00
N LEU A 128 -23.07 -10.89 7.69
CA LEU A 128 -23.20 -12.19 7.06
C LEU A 128 -21.83 -12.67 6.59
N LYS A 129 -21.61 -13.99 6.68
CA LYS A 129 -20.31 -14.59 6.39
C LYS A 129 -20.15 -14.94 4.90
N SER A 130 -21.26 -15.05 4.18
CA SER A 130 -21.27 -15.43 2.78
C SER A 130 -22.43 -14.78 2.02
N ILE A 131 -22.33 -14.81 0.69
CA ILE A 131 -23.38 -14.37 -0.22
C ILE A 131 -24.61 -15.30 -0.11
N ASP A 132 -24.39 -16.59 0.15
CA ASP A 132 -25.47 -17.56 0.34
C ASP A 132 -26.27 -17.24 1.61
N ASP A 133 -25.60 -16.88 2.70
CA ASP A 133 -26.26 -16.43 3.94
C ASP A 133 -27.13 -15.19 3.70
N PHE A 134 -26.70 -14.29 2.81
CA PHE A 134 -27.47 -13.09 2.42
C PHE A 134 -28.76 -13.43 1.67
N PHE A 135 -28.69 -14.32 0.70
CA PHE A 135 -29.89 -14.75 -0.01
C PHE A 135 -30.83 -15.55 0.90
N ASN A 136 -30.29 -16.37 1.81
CA ASN A 136 -31.08 -17.08 2.80
C ASN A 136 -31.81 -16.14 3.77
N GLU A 137 -31.13 -15.12 4.29
CA GLU A 137 -31.71 -14.13 5.20
C GLU A 137 -32.84 -13.34 4.51
N ILE A 138 -32.63 -12.88 3.27
CA ILE A 138 -33.66 -12.20 2.48
C ILE A 138 -34.87 -13.10 2.24
N ASN A 139 -34.64 -14.36 1.90
CA ASN A 139 -35.73 -15.30 1.64
C ASN A 139 -36.52 -15.59 2.91
N ASN A 140 -35.86 -15.74 4.06
CA ASN A 140 -36.53 -15.93 5.35
C ASN A 140 -37.38 -14.72 5.75
N GLN A 141 -36.87 -13.50 5.56
CA GLN A 141 -37.64 -12.28 5.85
C GLN A 141 -38.88 -12.15 4.93
N LYS A 142 -38.81 -12.67 3.70
CA LYS A 142 -39.95 -12.66 2.76
C LYS A 142 -40.95 -13.79 3.01
N GLN A 143 -40.63 -14.80 3.81
CA GLN A 143 -41.55 -15.89 4.18
C GLN A 143 -42.55 -15.46 5.27
N ILE A 144 -43.14 -14.27 5.18
CA ILE A 144 -44.31 -13.89 5.99
C ILE A 144 -45.53 -14.63 5.43
N ASN A 145 -45.55 -15.93 5.67
CA ASN A 145 -46.53 -16.87 5.14
C ASN A 145 -47.72 -17.04 6.10
N TRP A 146 -47.60 -16.54 7.34
CA TRP A 146 -48.66 -16.65 8.35
C TRP A 146 -49.88 -15.81 7.96
N LEU A 147 -49.70 -14.52 7.66
CA LEU A 147 -50.81 -13.62 7.32
C LEU A 147 -51.49 -14.03 6.00
N PHE A 148 -50.71 -14.53 5.04
CA PHE A 148 -51.23 -15.03 3.76
C PHE A 148 -52.15 -16.23 3.93
N LYS A 149 -51.83 -17.16 4.84
CA LYS A 149 -52.70 -18.31 5.16
C LYS A 149 -54.06 -17.87 5.69
N TRP A 150 -54.08 -16.89 6.61
CA TRP A 150 -55.33 -16.34 7.13
C TRP A 150 -56.11 -15.59 6.06
N PHE A 151 -55.44 -14.78 5.24
CA PHE A 151 -56.06 -14.07 4.12
C PHE A 151 -56.76 -15.04 3.14
N LEU A 152 -56.12 -16.16 2.81
CA LEU A 152 -56.70 -17.18 1.92
C LEU A 152 -57.92 -17.85 2.55
N ALA A 153 -57.87 -18.18 3.84
CA ALA A 153 -58.99 -18.77 4.56
C ALA A 153 -60.21 -17.84 4.61
N PHE A 154 -59.99 -16.55 4.91
CA PHE A 154 -61.07 -15.55 4.90
C PHE A 154 -61.65 -15.32 3.50
N SER A 155 -60.80 -15.32 2.47
CA SER A 155 -61.27 -15.20 1.08
C SER A 155 -62.21 -16.34 0.69
N MET A 156 -61.87 -17.58 1.06
CA MET A 156 -62.72 -18.74 0.80
C MET A 156 -64.03 -18.69 1.61
N LEU A 157 -63.97 -18.23 2.87
CA LEU A 157 -65.16 -18.03 3.70
C LEU A 157 -66.10 -16.98 3.09
N PHE A 158 -65.57 -15.83 2.66
CA PHE A 158 -66.40 -14.78 2.04
C PHE A 158 -67.02 -15.23 0.74
N LEU A 159 -66.32 -16.02 -0.08
CA LEU A 159 -66.87 -16.59 -1.31
C LEU A 159 -68.06 -17.54 -1.01
N LEU A 160 -67.96 -18.36 0.03
CA LEU A 160 -69.09 -19.20 0.46
C LEU A 160 -70.28 -18.38 0.96
N ILE A 161 -70.03 -17.33 1.75
CA ILE A 161 -71.05 -16.41 2.22
C ILE A 161 -71.74 -15.73 1.04
N GLU A 162 -70.97 -15.27 0.05
CA GLU A 162 -71.50 -14.66 -1.17
C GLU A 162 -72.42 -15.63 -1.92
N MET A 163 -72.00 -16.88 -2.13
CA MET A 163 -72.84 -17.90 -2.78
C MET A 163 -74.14 -18.15 -2.01
N LEU A 164 -74.10 -18.16 -0.67
CA LEU A 164 -75.30 -18.31 0.17
C LEU A 164 -76.24 -17.11 0.07
N ILE A 165 -75.70 -15.89 0.08
CA ILE A 165 -76.47 -14.65 -0.09
C ILE A 165 -77.15 -14.64 -1.46
N LEU A 166 -76.39 -14.91 -2.54
CA LEU A 166 -76.93 -14.99 -3.90
C LEU A 166 -78.04 -16.04 -3.99
N LYS A 167 -77.87 -17.22 -3.40
CA LYS A 167 -78.90 -18.26 -3.38
C LYS A 167 -80.17 -17.85 -2.62
N TYR A 168 -80.03 -17.08 -1.54
CA TYR A 168 -81.17 -16.64 -0.73
C TYR A 168 -81.97 -15.51 -1.42
N PHE A 169 -81.28 -14.56 -2.05
CA PHE A 169 -81.91 -13.40 -2.70
C PHE A 169 -82.26 -13.61 -4.18
N ASN A 170 -81.55 -14.49 -4.89
CA ASN A 170 -81.91 -14.92 -6.25
C ASN A 170 -82.66 -16.26 -6.19
N LYS A 171 -83.93 -16.18 -5.81
CA LYS A 171 -84.91 -17.20 -6.17
C LYS A 171 -85.50 -16.88 -7.54
#